data_AF-A0A1I2N4H6-F1
#
_entry.id   AF-A0A1I2N4H6-F1
#
_cell.length_a   1.000
_cell.length_b   1.000
_cell.length_c   1.000
_cell.angle_alpha   90.00
_cell.angle_beta   90.00
_cell.angle_gamma   90.00
#
_symmetry.space_group_name_H-M   'P 1'
#
loop_
_entity.id
_entity.type
_entity.pdbx_description
1 polymer ?
#
loop_
_entity_poly.entity_id
_entity_poly.type
_entity_poly.pdbx_seq_one_letter_code
_entity_poly.pdbx_strand_id
1 'polypeptide(L)'
;MGETVMMNALKSELLAAENILNTEYSFERAEPNYVRCLEIIGGNPEMRPQFSELLTSLFDAGLVSDEPLAFLMHVLRWSEVREWAEISIRQMPNPVATGRPLEKVIEAFGDDWENEEFYLMFSKK
;
A
#
# COMPACT_ATOMS: atom_id res chain seq x y z
N MET A 1 -23.81 -4.35 -2.70
CA MET A 1 -22.72 -5.24 -3.16
C MET A 1 -22.09 -5.88 -1.93
N GLY A 2 -21.72 -7.15 -1.97
CA GLY A 2 -21.26 -7.86 -0.77
C GLY A 2 -19.81 -7.54 -0.41
N GLU A 3 -19.49 -7.61 0.89
CA GLU A 3 -18.15 -7.43 1.47
C GLU A 3 -17.07 -8.21 0.69
N THR A 4 -17.32 -9.48 0.38
CA THR A 4 -16.41 -10.33 -0.40
C THR A 4 -16.08 -9.78 -1.78
N VAL A 5 -17.03 -9.11 -2.44
CA VAL A 5 -16.82 -8.55 -3.78
C VAL A 5 -15.85 -7.37 -3.71
N MET A 6 -15.99 -6.50 -2.72
CA MET A 6 -15.12 -5.34 -2.54
C MET A 6 -13.70 -5.75 -2.14
N MET A 7 -13.58 -6.74 -1.26
CA MET A 7 -12.29 -7.33 -0.89
C MET A 7 -11.55 -7.93 -2.09
N ASN A 8 -12.27 -8.68 -2.92
CA ASN A 8 -11.69 -9.27 -4.13
C ASN A 8 -11.31 -8.21 -5.17
N ALA A 9 -12.12 -7.15 -5.31
CA ALA A 9 -11.82 -6.04 -6.21
C ALA A 9 -10.55 -5.31 -5.77
N LEU A 10 -10.44 -4.94 -4.48
CA LEU A 10 -9.25 -4.30 -3.92
C LEU A 10 -8.01 -5.17 -4.12
N LYS A 11 -8.10 -6.46 -3.79
CA LYS A 11 -7.01 -7.43 -4.01
C LYS A 11 -6.59 -7.50 -5.47
N SER A 12 -7.56 -7.54 -6.40
CA SER A 12 -7.27 -7.61 -7.83
C SER A 12 -6.52 -6.38 -8.33
N GLU A 13 -6.90 -5.18 -7.87
CA GLU A 13 -6.23 -3.94 -8.25
C GLU A 13 -4.80 -3.87 -7.72
N LEU A 14 -4.58 -4.28 -6.45
CA LEU A 14 -3.25 -4.35 -5.85
C LEU A 14 -2.32 -5.30 -6.61
N LEU A 15 -2.78 -6.51 -6.93
CA LEU A 15 -1.98 -7.50 -7.66
C LEU A 15 -1.71 -7.08 -9.10
N ALA A 16 -2.65 -6.36 -9.74
CA ALA A 16 -2.42 -5.81 -11.06
C ALA A 16 -1.34 -4.71 -11.05
N ALA A 17 -1.37 -3.82 -10.05
CA ALA A 17 -0.34 -2.80 -9.87
C ALA A 17 1.04 -3.43 -9.62
N GLU A 18 1.10 -4.43 -8.74
CA GLU A 18 2.32 -5.19 -8.44
C GLU A 18 2.87 -5.89 -9.69
N ASN A 19 2.00 -6.47 -10.53
CA ASN A 19 2.43 -7.07 -11.78
C ASN A 19 3.06 -6.03 -12.73
N ILE A 20 2.50 -4.82 -12.82
CA ILE A 20 3.06 -3.73 -13.63
C ILE A 20 4.43 -3.32 -13.09
N LEU A 21 4.58 -3.14 -11.78
CA LEU A 21 5.87 -2.83 -11.17
C LEU A 21 6.93 -3.89 -11.49
N ASN A 22 6.56 -5.17 -11.42
CA ASN A 22 7.49 -6.28 -11.65
C ASN A 22 7.84 -6.51 -13.14
N THR A 23 6.97 -6.11 -14.07
CA THR A 23 7.16 -6.39 -15.50
C THR A 23 7.60 -5.17 -16.30
N GLU A 24 7.12 -3.99 -15.92
CA GLU A 24 7.32 -2.74 -16.66
C GLU A 24 8.12 -1.71 -15.87
N TYR A 25 8.33 -1.91 -14.56
CA TYR A 25 9.10 -1.02 -13.69
C TYR A 25 8.65 0.45 -13.76
N SER A 26 7.32 0.67 -13.83
CA SER A 26 6.74 2.00 -14.06
C SER A 26 5.69 2.35 -13.01
N PHE A 27 6.01 3.32 -12.16
CA PHE A 27 5.07 3.87 -11.17
C PHE A 27 3.88 4.55 -11.84
N GLU A 28 4.11 5.35 -12.88
CA GLU A 28 3.03 6.03 -13.64
C GLU A 28 2.00 5.03 -14.22
N ARG A 29 2.44 3.84 -14.65
CA ARG A 29 1.52 2.82 -15.18
C ARG A 29 0.80 2.05 -14.08
N ALA A 30 1.42 1.91 -12.91
CA ALA A 30 0.81 1.26 -11.75
C ALA A 30 -0.16 2.19 -11.00
N GLU A 31 0.08 3.50 -11.03
CA GLU A 31 -0.69 4.51 -10.31
C GLU A 31 -2.21 4.45 -10.53
N PRO A 32 -2.75 4.24 -11.75
CA PRO A 32 -4.18 4.10 -11.96
C PRO A 32 -4.83 2.99 -11.13
N ASN A 33 -4.09 1.91 -10.84
CA ASN A 33 -4.58 0.84 -9.96
C ASN A 33 -4.64 1.31 -8.49
N TYR A 34 -3.66 2.09 -8.02
CA TYR A 34 -3.69 2.65 -6.67
C TYR A 34 -4.85 3.63 -6.50
N VAL A 35 -5.11 4.47 -7.50
CA VAL A 35 -6.27 5.38 -7.50
C VAL A 35 -7.57 4.58 -7.40
N ARG A 36 -7.74 3.50 -8.18
CA ARG A 36 -8.91 2.61 -8.06
C ARG A 36 -9.01 1.94 -6.69
N CYS A 37 -7.88 1.57 -6.08
CA CYS A 37 -7.87 1.07 -4.70
C CYS A 37 -8.44 2.11 -3.73
N LEU A 38 -8.02 3.38 -3.85
CA LEU A 38 -8.54 4.48 -3.04
C LEU A 38 -10.03 4.73 -3.27
N GLU A 39 -10.52 4.61 -4.50
CA GLU A 39 -11.94 4.72 -4.82
C GLU A 39 -12.77 3.61 -4.15
N ILE A 40 -12.29 2.36 -4.19
CA ILE A 40 -12.94 1.21 -3.53
C ILE A 40 -12.98 1.43 -2.02
N ILE A 41 -11.86 1.82 -1.43
CA ILE A 41 -11.74 2.07 0.02
C ILE A 41 -12.64 3.24 0.44
N GLY A 42 -12.58 4.37 -0.27
CA GLY A 42 -13.37 5.56 0.01
C GLY A 42 -14.88 5.34 -0.15
N GLY A 43 -15.28 4.42 -1.03
CA GLY A 43 -16.68 4.02 -1.20
C GLY A 43 -17.22 3.08 -0.11
N ASN A 44 -16.36 2.48 0.72
CA ASN A 44 -16.73 1.52 1.76
C ASN A 44 -15.93 1.76 3.06
N PRO A 45 -16.01 2.96 3.69
CA PRO A 45 -15.20 3.33 4.85
C PRO A 45 -15.41 2.42 6.08
N GLU A 46 -16.59 1.80 6.21
CA GLU A 46 -16.92 0.84 7.27
C GLU A 46 -16.10 -0.46 7.19
N MET A 47 -15.53 -0.76 6.02
CA MET A 47 -14.70 -1.95 5.78
C MET A 47 -13.22 -1.71 6.06
N ARG A 48 -12.84 -0.55 6.62
CA ARG A 48 -11.46 -0.21 6.94
C ARG A 48 -10.70 -1.33 7.70
N PRO A 49 -11.26 -1.98 8.75
CA PRO A 49 -10.58 -3.09 9.42
C PRO A 49 -10.21 -4.22 8.46
N GLN A 50 -11.15 -4.67 7.63
CA GLN A 50 -10.95 -5.75 6.67
C GLN A 50 -9.94 -5.36 5.59
N PHE A 51 -9.99 -4.12 5.09
CA PHE A 51 -9.02 -3.63 4.12
C PHE A 51 -7.62 -3.57 4.71
N SER A 52 -7.46 -3.07 5.94
CA SER A 52 -6.17 -3.04 6.62
C SER A 52 -5.57 -4.45 6.78
N GLU A 53 -6.37 -5.43 7.22
CA GLU A 53 -5.95 -6.82 7.37
C GLU A 53 -5.56 -7.46 6.03
N LEU A 54 -6.32 -7.19 4.96
CA LEU A 54 -5.97 -7.67 3.62
C LEU A 54 -4.62 -7.11 3.17
N LEU A 55 -4.43 -5.80 3.31
CA LEU A 55 -3.22 -5.11 2.86
C LEU A 55 -1.97 -5.67 3.55
N THR A 56 -2.00 -5.79 4.88
CA THR A 56 -0.86 -6.34 5.64
C THR A 56 -0.64 -7.82 5.33
N SER A 57 -1.71 -8.61 5.18
CA SER A 57 -1.60 -10.03 4.84
C SER A 57 -1.00 -10.28 3.45
N LEU A 58 -1.32 -9.43 2.47
CA LEU A 58 -0.74 -9.53 1.13
C LEU A 58 0.77 -9.20 1.14
N PHE A 59 1.16 -8.19 1.92
CA PHE A 59 2.57 -7.84 2.10
C PHE A 59 3.34 -8.96 2.82
N ASP A 60 2.82 -9.47 3.94
CA ASP A 60 3.45 -10.57 4.69
C ASP A 60 3.58 -11.85 3.85
N ALA A 61 2.65 -12.09 2.93
CA ALA A 61 2.71 -13.19 1.98
C ALA A 61 3.67 -12.95 0.80
N GLY A 62 4.30 -11.77 0.71
CA GLY A 62 5.17 -11.38 -0.40
C GLY A 62 4.43 -11.24 -1.75
N LEU A 63 3.12 -11.02 -1.71
CA LEU A 63 2.28 -10.85 -2.91
C LEU A 63 2.18 -9.41 -3.38
N VAL A 64 2.51 -8.46 -2.50
CA VAL A 64 2.52 -7.02 -2.76
C VAL A 64 3.79 -6.48 -2.10
N SER A 65 4.51 -5.64 -2.83
CA SER A 65 5.73 -4.98 -2.36
C SER A 65 5.42 -3.78 -1.45
N ASP A 66 6.46 -3.09 -0.99
CA ASP A 66 6.34 -1.85 -0.24
C ASP A 66 5.64 -0.73 -0.99
N GLU A 67 5.80 -0.66 -2.31
CA GLU A 67 5.35 0.51 -3.07
C GLU A 67 3.83 0.70 -3.07
N PRO A 68 3.00 -0.32 -3.41
CA PRO A 68 1.55 -0.16 -3.36
C PRO A 68 1.05 0.23 -1.97
N LEU A 69 1.68 -0.32 -0.94
CA LEU A 69 1.30 -0.07 0.44
C LEU A 69 1.71 1.35 0.88
N ALA A 70 2.91 1.78 0.52
CA ALA A 70 3.43 3.12 0.78
C ALA A 70 2.55 4.19 0.13
N PHE A 71 2.19 4.04 -1.15
CA PHE A 71 1.29 4.98 -1.83
C PHE A 71 -0.05 5.12 -1.12
N LEU A 72 -0.69 3.99 -0.80
CA LEU A 72 -1.99 4.01 -0.11
C LEU A 72 -1.88 4.65 1.27
N MET A 73 -0.82 4.37 2.02
CA MET A 73 -0.62 4.94 3.35
C MET A 73 -0.25 6.42 3.32
N HIS A 74 0.39 6.88 2.25
CA HIS A 74 0.60 8.30 2.04
C HIS A 74 -0.73 9.06 1.99
N VAL A 75 -1.71 8.52 1.27
CA VAL A 75 -3.04 9.14 1.15
C VAL A 75 -3.93 8.87 2.37
N LEU A 76 -4.01 7.63 2.83
CA LEU A 76 -5.00 7.19 3.82
C LEU A 76 -4.59 7.47 5.27
N ARG A 77 -3.28 7.53 5.55
CA ARG A 77 -2.73 7.76 6.89
C ARG A 77 -3.29 6.81 7.97
N TRP A 78 -3.51 5.54 7.65
CA TRP A 78 -4.07 4.56 8.59
C TRP A 78 -3.02 4.12 9.63
N SER A 79 -3.17 4.61 10.87
CA SER A 79 -2.22 4.37 11.95
C SER A 79 -2.03 2.90 12.29
N GLU A 80 -3.06 2.07 12.16
CA GLU A 80 -2.99 0.63 12.41
C GLU A 80 -2.02 -0.10 11.47
N VAL A 81 -1.88 0.37 10.22
CA VAL A 81 -0.91 -0.19 9.27
C VAL A 81 0.50 0.27 9.64
N ARG A 82 0.68 1.52 10.07
CA ARG A 82 1.96 2.01 10.59
C ARG A 82 2.40 1.21 11.81
N GLU A 83 1.50 1.02 12.78
CA GLU A 83 1.77 0.27 14.00
C GLU A 83 2.15 -1.18 13.69
N TRP A 84 1.43 -1.82 12.76
CA TRP A 84 1.81 -3.15 12.25
C TRP A 84 3.23 -3.15 11.68
N ALA A 85 3.58 -2.19 10.82
CA ALA A 85 4.91 -2.14 10.21
C ALA A 85 6.02 -1.93 11.26
N GLU A 86 5.80 -1.04 12.22
CA GLU A 86 6.74 -0.80 13.33
C GLU A 86 6.93 -2.04 14.22
N ILE A 87 5.84 -2.77 14.51
CA ILE A 87 5.90 -4.02 15.27
C ILE A 87 6.64 -5.09 14.48
N SER A 88 6.34 -5.24 13.19
CA SER A 88 6.97 -6.22 12.31
C SER A 88 8.48 -6.01 12.26
N ILE A 89 8.96 -4.78 12.04
CA ILE A 89 10.40 -4.45 12.06
C ILE A 89 11.06 -4.89 13.38
N ARG A 90 10.45 -4.60 14.53
CA ARG A 90 11.02 -4.94 15.85
C ARG A 90 11.13 -6.45 16.08
N GLN A 91 10.31 -7.24 15.40
CA GLN A 91 10.30 -8.70 15.51
C GLN A 91 11.23 -9.38 14.50
N MET A 92 11.80 -8.64 13.53
CA MET A 92 12.67 -9.22 12.51
C MET A 92 14.01 -9.67 13.10
N PRO A 93 14.54 -10.84 12.68
CA PRO A 93 15.85 -11.31 13.12
C PRO A 93 17.01 -10.38 12.73
N ASN A 94 16.89 -9.68 11.60
CA ASN A 94 17.90 -8.75 11.11
C ASN A 94 17.23 -7.52 10.45
N PRO A 95 16.69 -6.58 11.23
CA PRO A 95 15.95 -5.43 10.72
C PRO A 95 16.78 -4.56 9.79
N VAL A 96 18.08 -4.44 10.03
CA VAL A 96 19.01 -3.64 9.19
C VAL A 96 19.12 -4.20 7.77
N ALA A 97 19.09 -5.53 7.61
CA ALA A 97 19.26 -6.16 6.31
C ALA A 97 17.96 -6.27 5.51
N THR A 98 16.83 -6.51 6.19
CA THR A 98 15.57 -6.86 5.51
C THR A 98 14.39 -5.96 5.87
N GLY A 99 14.55 -4.99 6.78
CA GLY A 99 13.47 -4.10 7.22
C GLY A 99 13.15 -2.95 6.28
N ARG A 100 14.01 -2.68 5.27
CA ARG A 100 13.86 -1.51 4.38
C ARG A 100 12.48 -1.39 3.72
N PRO A 101 11.82 -2.46 3.25
CA PRO A 101 10.47 -2.36 2.70
C PRO A 101 9.45 -1.81 3.72
N LEU A 102 9.50 -2.27 4.97
CA LEU A 102 8.60 -1.77 6.03
C LEU A 102 8.95 -0.34 6.44
N GLU A 103 10.24 0.02 6.47
CA GLU A 103 10.66 1.40 6.72
C GLU A 103 10.07 2.37 5.70
N LYS A 104 10.09 2.02 4.42
CA LYS A 104 9.47 2.83 3.37
C LYS A 104 7.97 3.02 3.57
N VAL A 105 7.26 1.97 3.98
CA VAL A 105 5.82 2.07 4.30
C VAL A 105 5.60 3.05 5.46
N ILE A 106 6.47 3.04 6.47
CA ILE A 106 6.41 4.00 7.60
C ILE A 106 6.76 5.42 7.14
N GLU A 107 7.81 5.58 6.35
CA GLU A 107 8.26 6.86 5.77
C GLU A 107 7.15 7.50 4.94
N ALA A 108 6.33 6.71 4.26
CA ALA A 108 5.22 7.20 3.44
C ALA A 108 4.17 7.98 4.23
N PHE A 109 4.08 7.79 5.56
CA PHE A 109 3.21 8.57 6.45
C PHE A 109 3.68 10.03 6.65
N GLY A 110 4.91 10.35 6.25
CA GLY A 110 5.42 11.71 6.24
C GLY A 110 4.76 12.57 5.17
N ASP A 111 4.72 13.89 5.41
CA ASP A 111 4.19 14.87 4.44
C ASP A 111 5.17 15.13 3.28
N ASP A 112 6.47 14.87 3.50
CA ASP A 112 7.55 15.00 2.52
C ASP A 112 8.03 13.63 2.03
N TRP A 113 7.11 12.76 1.59
CA TRP A 113 7.47 11.42 1.12
C TRP A 113 8.22 11.51 -0.21
N GLU A 114 9.49 11.12 -0.25
CA GLU A 114 10.36 11.30 -1.43
C GLU A 114 9.76 10.73 -2.73
N ASN A 115 9.09 9.58 -2.66
CA ASN A 115 8.50 8.96 -3.85
C ASN A 115 7.22 9.67 -4.34
N GLU A 116 6.68 10.67 -3.62
CA GLU A 116 5.48 11.38 -4.04
C GLU A 116 5.63 11.99 -5.44
N GLU A 117 6.85 12.42 -5.80
CA GLU A 117 7.14 13.05 -7.09
C GLU A 117 6.94 12.13 -8.31
N PHE A 118 6.98 10.81 -8.11
CA PHE A 118 6.79 9.83 -9.17
C PHE A 118 5.33 9.62 -9.57
N TYR A 119 4.38 10.21 -8.82
CA TYR A 119 2.95 10.01 -9.02
C TYR A 119 2.25 11.27 -9.48
N LEU A 120 1.50 11.15 -10.58
CA LEU A 120 0.73 12.22 -11.20
C LEU A 120 -0.31 12.83 -10.25
N MET A 121 -0.84 12.03 -9.32
CA MET A 121 -1.76 12.45 -8.26
C MET A 121 -1.16 13.54 -7.37
N PHE A 122 0.16 13.54 -7.17
CA PHE A 122 0.86 14.52 -6.33
C PHE A 122 1.62 15.58 -7.13
N SER A 123 1.83 15.39 -8.45
CA SER A 123 2.58 16.32 -9.31
C SER A 123 1.92 17.70 -9.57
N LYS A 124 0.82 18.04 -8.89
CA LYS A 124 0.10 19.32 -9.06
C LYS A 124 -0.06 20.12 -7.75
N LYS A 125 0.97 20.18 -6.92
CA LYS A 125 1.04 21.18 -5.84
C LYS A 125 1.39 22.56 -6.41
#